data_AF-A0A3A0C466-F1
#
_entry.id   AF-A0A3A0C466-F1
#
_cell.length_a   1.000
_cell.length_b   1.000
_cell.length_c   1.000
_cell.angle_alpha   90.00
_cell.angle_beta   90.00
_cell.angle_gamma   90.00
#
_symmetry.space_group_name_H-M   'P 1'
#
loop_
_entity.id
_entity.type
_entity.pdbx_description
1 polymer ?
#
loop_
_entity_poly.entity_id
_entity_poly.type
_entity_poly.pdbx_seq_one_letter_code
_entity_poly.pdbx_strand_id
1 'polypeptide(L)'
;MKRSGLYFLCCALLPLLLGACSGFSVPDLDEAVRRENLVPEQWKPLKLSVGLAPVVADLELDAKKFNVEDTRRWVLTPDDARLNGAENSLQAQFLQTLSRYRMFERVELIRGATSKSSMEELRALALAQGLDVVLRPVVRRSDVGYVGTNAAYGWNLALWLVLSPINSWWVADEDFDAFLECDLGLYSTASGAPLKLKRIKPEKPVIKAFDDWDHGFHLFAIFAVPGYFDHENWEKVGSKLMPLAEHEAKKETLRFITREVGPAVPGDAFQDGIRRRVGLFIGVDGNGQSGVPLTRFAGADARALAQRLPAMTQDGLVRGASQAVTGEAATRQGVQAALDRLTPLARANDDFFLGYSGVGTLTPDGKPAVLLSRRGGGYEAVALEALVDLALAGKPRTLVLALDCSFIAPADGRCAVNAELLAAIQNAPPESLLQPLVERCRRAGSECVILSATGAIPGQGAPEHALELEDLGQGLFTSFLLDGLGGAANTDGVAGVSLEELARYLGPNIERISGFDNKPQKPWLAASPARRAFLLPSAEKKPAER
;
A
#
# COMPACT_ATOMS: atom_id res chain seq x y z
N MET A 1 33.46 -62.23 -44.08
CA MET A 1 33.07 -60.80 -44.22
C MET A 1 31.60 -60.60 -43.84
N LYS A 2 31.22 -60.54 -42.55
CA LYS A 2 29.86 -60.14 -42.10
C LYS A 2 29.82 -59.50 -40.69
N ARG A 3 30.96 -59.09 -40.11
CA ARG A 3 31.03 -58.44 -38.78
C ARG A 3 31.28 -56.92 -38.84
N SER A 4 31.67 -56.38 -39.99
CA SER A 4 31.97 -54.96 -40.18
C SER A 4 30.73 -54.06 -40.30
N GLY A 5 29.58 -54.59 -40.75
CA GLY A 5 28.33 -53.83 -40.84
C GLY A 5 27.70 -53.51 -39.47
N LEU A 6 27.81 -54.43 -38.50
CA LEU A 6 27.24 -54.24 -37.17
C LEU A 6 28.00 -53.18 -36.35
N TYR A 7 29.33 -53.13 -36.51
CA TYR A 7 30.16 -52.11 -35.87
C TYR A 7 29.94 -50.70 -36.45
N PHE A 8 29.75 -50.58 -37.76
CA PHE A 8 29.40 -49.29 -38.37
C PHE A 8 28.02 -48.81 -37.93
N LEU A 9 27.06 -49.73 -37.75
CA LEU A 9 25.75 -49.40 -37.19
C LEU A 9 25.88 -48.94 -35.72
N CYS A 10 26.57 -49.68 -34.85
CA CYS A 10 26.77 -49.30 -33.45
C CYS A 10 27.51 -47.97 -33.27
N CYS A 11 28.52 -47.66 -34.10
CA CYS A 11 29.27 -46.40 -34.02
C CYS A 11 28.47 -45.20 -34.56
N ALA A 12 27.57 -45.40 -35.53
CA ALA A 12 26.65 -44.37 -35.99
C ALA A 12 25.49 -44.13 -35.01
N LEU A 13 25.12 -45.15 -34.23
CA LEU A 13 24.03 -45.10 -33.24
C LEU A 13 24.43 -44.46 -31.91
N LEU A 14 25.71 -44.53 -31.52
CA LEU A 14 26.18 -44.02 -30.22
C LEU A 14 25.95 -42.50 -30.02
N PRO A 15 26.24 -41.61 -31.01
CA PRO A 15 25.97 -40.18 -30.88
C PRO A 15 24.47 -39.85 -30.85
N LEU A 16 23.64 -40.67 -31.52
CA LEU A 16 22.18 -40.54 -31.49
C LEU A 16 21.61 -40.98 -30.14
N LEU A 17 22.14 -42.05 -29.54
CA LEU A 17 21.79 -42.50 -28.19
C LEU A 17 22.19 -41.47 -27.11
N LEU A 18 23.36 -40.83 -27.25
CA LEU A 18 23.80 -39.78 -26.33
C LEU A 18 23.05 -38.46 -26.48
N GLY A 19 22.51 -38.17 -27.67
CA GLY A 19 21.65 -37.00 -27.92
C GLY A 19 20.17 -37.21 -27.59
N ALA A 20 19.74 -38.46 -27.35
CA ALA A 20 18.35 -38.84 -27.06
C ALA A 20 18.05 -38.97 -25.56
N CYS A 21 19.08 -39.02 -24.70
CA CYS A 21 18.89 -38.99 -23.24
C CYS A 21 18.28 -37.65 -22.81
N SER A 22 17.33 -37.69 -21.88
CA SER A 22 16.67 -36.51 -21.32
C SER A 22 17.66 -35.61 -20.55
N GLY A 23 18.22 -34.61 -21.24
CA GLY A 23 18.91 -33.50 -20.59
C GLY A 23 17.90 -32.59 -19.90
N PHE A 24 17.63 -32.85 -18.62
CA PHE A 24 16.77 -31.99 -17.81
C PHE A 24 17.59 -30.95 -17.04
N SER A 25 17.52 -29.69 -17.47
CA SER A 25 18.02 -28.55 -16.70
C SER A 25 17.02 -27.39 -16.81
N VAL A 26 16.78 -26.72 -15.69
CA VAL A 26 16.03 -25.46 -15.69
C VAL A 26 16.97 -24.38 -16.23
N PRO A 27 16.55 -23.59 -17.24
CA PRO A 27 17.36 -22.51 -17.76
C PRO A 27 17.79 -21.53 -16.65
N ASP A 28 18.98 -20.96 -16.80
CA ASP A 28 19.42 -19.88 -15.91
C ASP A 28 18.63 -18.61 -16.20
N LEU A 29 17.97 -18.08 -15.16
CA LEU A 29 17.17 -16.86 -15.27
C LEU A 29 18.04 -15.67 -15.68
N ASP A 30 19.31 -15.61 -15.27
CA ASP A 30 20.22 -14.52 -15.68
C ASP A 30 20.51 -14.54 -17.18
N GLU A 31 20.66 -15.72 -17.77
CA GLU A 31 20.82 -15.86 -19.22
C GLU A 31 19.56 -15.37 -19.94
N ALA A 32 18.38 -15.77 -19.46
CA ALA A 32 17.10 -15.33 -20.02
C ALA A 32 16.92 -13.80 -19.91
N VAL A 33 17.25 -13.21 -18.75
CA VAL A 33 17.17 -11.75 -18.53
C VAL A 33 18.06 -10.99 -19.52
N ARG A 34 19.30 -11.45 -19.74
CA ARG A 34 20.21 -10.84 -20.72
C ARG A 34 19.73 -11.04 -22.16
N ARG A 35 19.43 -12.29 -22.54
CA ARG A 35 19.07 -12.67 -23.91
C ARG A 35 17.79 -11.98 -24.38
N GLU A 36 16.80 -11.85 -23.49
CA GLU A 36 15.48 -11.31 -23.82
C GLU A 36 15.30 -9.86 -23.37
N ASN A 37 16.35 -9.23 -22.83
CA ASN A 37 16.35 -7.87 -22.29
C ASN A 37 15.14 -7.61 -21.36
N LEU A 38 14.92 -8.52 -20.42
CA LEU A 38 13.76 -8.48 -19.51
C LEU A 38 13.86 -7.31 -18.52
N VAL A 39 15.09 -7.01 -18.11
CA VAL A 39 15.47 -5.90 -17.24
C VAL A 39 16.43 -5.01 -18.01
N PRO A 40 16.05 -3.77 -18.34
CA PRO A 40 16.93 -2.86 -19.07
C PRO A 40 18.25 -2.64 -18.32
N GLU A 41 19.38 -2.51 -19.03
CA GLU A 41 20.70 -2.30 -18.40
C GLU A 41 20.75 -1.05 -17.49
N GLN A 42 19.98 -0.02 -17.83
CA GLN A 42 19.87 1.22 -17.05
C GLN A 42 18.73 1.22 -16.03
N TRP A 43 18.16 0.04 -15.72
CA TRP A 43 17.05 -0.07 -14.78
C TRP A 43 17.43 0.50 -13.41
N LYS A 44 16.64 1.48 -12.96
CA LYS A 44 16.72 2.00 -11.60
C LYS A 44 15.56 1.40 -10.81
N PRO A 45 15.82 0.93 -9.58
CA PRO A 45 14.75 0.41 -8.73
C PRO A 45 13.63 1.43 -8.58
N LEU A 46 12.39 0.97 -8.71
CA LEU A 46 11.23 1.84 -8.51
C LEU A 46 11.21 2.30 -7.05
N LYS A 47 10.98 3.60 -6.82
CA LYS A 47 10.89 4.21 -5.47
C LYS A 47 9.61 3.80 -4.75
N LEU A 48 9.50 2.51 -4.49
CA LEU A 48 8.38 1.84 -3.84
C LEU A 48 8.92 0.80 -2.86
N SER A 49 8.25 0.72 -1.73
CA SER A 49 8.39 -0.32 -0.71
C SER A 49 7.24 -1.31 -0.89
N VAL A 50 7.52 -2.51 -1.36
CA VAL A 50 6.51 -3.52 -1.73
C VAL A 50 6.43 -4.62 -0.68
N GLY A 51 5.22 -4.85 -0.17
CA GLY A 51 4.89 -6.03 0.63
C GLY A 51 4.46 -7.17 -0.27
N LEU A 52 5.23 -8.26 -0.33
CA LEU A 52 4.81 -9.48 -1.01
C LEU A 52 3.87 -10.26 -0.09
N ALA A 53 2.61 -10.38 -0.49
CA ALA A 53 1.63 -11.19 0.21
C ALA A 53 1.90 -12.69 0.00
N PRO A 54 1.37 -13.57 0.88
CA PRO A 54 1.33 -15.01 0.64
C PRO A 54 0.67 -15.33 -0.70
N VAL A 55 1.25 -16.28 -1.42
CA VAL A 55 0.69 -16.85 -2.65
C VAL A 55 -0.52 -17.70 -2.25
N VAL A 56 -1.63 -17.49 -2.95
CA VAL A 56 -2.85 -18.30 -2.75
C VAL A 56 -3.19 -19.03 -4.04
N ALA A 57 -3.73 -20.24 -3.93
CA ALA A 57 -4.27 -20.97 -5.08
C ALA A 57 -5.79 -20.78 -5.13
N ASP A 58 -6.27 -20.35 -6.30
CA ASP A 58 -7.68 -20.24 -6.64
C ASP A 58 -7.84 -20.77 -8.07
N LEU A 59 -7.69 -22.10 -8.17
CA LEU A 59 -7.52 -22.82 -9.43
C LEU A 59 -8.81 -22.82 -10.25
N GLU A 60 -8.70 -22.44 -11.52
CA GLU A 60 -9.80 -22.44 -12.48
C GLU A 60 -10.13 -23.85 -12.98
N LEU A 61 -9.14 -24.75 -12.94
CA LEU A 61 -9.31 -26.16 -13.27
C LEU A 61 -9.67 -26.96 -12.02
N ASP A 62 -10.78 -27.68 -12.10
CA ASP A 62 -11.25 -28.56 -11.02
C ASP A 62 -10.49 -29.89 -11.07
N ALA A 63 -9.58 -30.09 -10.10
CA ALA A 63 -8.82 -31.33 -9.99
C ALA A 63 -9.71 -32.59 -9.98
N LYS A 64 -10.92 -32.53 -9.42
CA LYS A 64 -11.84 -33.69 -9.40
C LYS A 64 -12.33 -34.10 -10.78
N LYS A 65 -12.34 -33.17 -11.74
CA LYS A 65 -12.80 -33.43 -13.11
C LYS A 65 -11.65 -33.85 -14.03
N PHE A 66 -10.46 -33.30 -13.81
CA PHE A 66 -9.32 -33.49 -14.70
C PHE A 66 -8.34 -34.57 -14.22
N ASN A 67 -8.32 -34.90 -12.93
CA ASN A 67 -7.46 -35.93 -12.37
C ASN A 67 -8.24 -37.25 -12.29
N VAL A 68 -8.70 -37.74 -13.44
CA VAL A 68 -9.28 -39.08 -13.60
C VAL A 68 -8.34 -39.93 -14.44
N GLU A 69 -8.44 -41.25 -14.33
CA GLU A 69 -7.65 -42.18 -15.15
C GLU A 69 -7.87 -41.90 -16.66
N ASP A 70 -6.84 -42.13 -17.48
CA ASP A 70 -6.82 -41.86 -18.93
C ASP A 70 -6.91 -40.38 -19.37
N THR A 71 -6.79 -39.40 -18.46
CA THR A 71 -6.70 -38.00 -18.90
C THR A 71 -5.33 -37.67 -19.47
N ARG A 72 -5.31 -36.81 -20.49
CA ARG A 72 -4.07 -36.23 -21.02
C ARG A 72 -3.56 -35.04 -20.22
N ARG A 73 -4.16 -34.72 -19.07
CA ARG A 73 -3.84 -33.52 -18.30
C ARG A 73 -4.13 -33.74 -16.83
N TRP A 74 -3.22 -33.28 -15.99
CA TRP A 74 -3.25 -33.44 -14.56
C TRP A 74 -3.08 -32.11 -13.84
N VAL A 75 -4.07 -31.75 -13.05
CA VAL A 75 -4.07 -30.54 -12.22
C VAL A 75 -3.25 -30.81 -10.97
N LEU A 76 -2.17 -30.05 -10.81
CA LEU A 76 -1.32 -30.08 -9.63
C LEU A 76 -1.86 -29.06 -8.64
N THR A 77 -2.52 -29.54 -7.58
CA THR A 77 -3.02 -28.67 -6.50
C THR A 77 -1.86 -28.39 -5.54
N PRO A 78 -1.27 -27.18 -5.57
CA PRO A 78 -0.12 -26.90 -4.72
C PRO A 78 -0.57 -26.77 -3.27
N ASP A 79 0.17 -27.38 -2.36
CA ASP A 79 -0.03 -27.19 -0.92
C ASP A 79 0.57 -25.86 -0.44
N ASP A 80 0.27 -25.48 0.80
CA ASP A 80 0.75 -24.22 1.37
C ASP A 80 2.28 -24.21 1.52
N ALA A 81 2.93 -25.38 1.69
CA ALA A 81 4.38 -25.49 1.75
C ALA A 81 5.03 -25.16 0.38
N ARG A 82 4.46 -25.64 -0.72
CA ARG A 82 4.92 -25.31 -2.07
C ARG A 82 4.69 -23.85 -2.43
N LEU A 83 3.58 -23.27 -1.99
CA LEU A 83 3.25 -21.87 -2.25
C LEU A 83 4.05 -20.90 -1.36
N ASN A 84 4.09 -21.13 -0.05
CA ASN A 84 4.48 -20.18 1.00
C ASN A 84 5.49 -20.74 2.01
N GLY A 85 5.99 -21.96 1.81
CA GLY A 85 7.01 -22.55 2.67
C GLY A 85 8.37 -21.88 2.59
N ALA A 86 9.40 -22.56 3.08
CA ALA A 86 10.76 -22.06 3.16
C ALA A 86 11.45 -22.04 1.77
N GLU A 87 12.75 -22.36 1.74
CA GLU A 87 13.56 -22.32 0.52
C GLU A 87 12.87 -23.09 -0.64
N ASN A 88 12.77 -22.44 -1.80
CA ASN A 88 12.14 -22.92 -3.04
C ASN A 88 10.61 -22.83 -3.14
N SER A 89 9.89 -22.30 -2.13
CA SER A 89 8.47 -21.97 -2.32
C SER A 89 8.26 -20.92 -3.41
N LEU A 90 7.09 -20.91 -4.04
CA LEU A 90 6.79 -19.95 -5.10
C LEU A 90 6.89 -18.49 -4.60
N GLN A 91 6.45 -18.22 -3.36
CA GLN A 91 6.61 -16.92 -2.72
C GLN A 91 8.09 -16.55 -2.54
N ALA A 92 8.91 -17.46 -2.02
CA ALA A 92 10.34 -17.22 -1.84
C ALA A 92 11.05 -16.97 -3.18
N GLN A 93 10.67 -17.71 -4.22
CA GLN A 93 11.19 -17.51 -5.57
C GLN A 93 10.83 -16.13 -6.13
N PHE A 94 9.59 -15.67 -5.96
CA PHE A 94 9.21 -14.31 -6.35
C PHE A 94 9.99 -13.26 -5.55
N LEU A 95 10.08 -13.38 -4.23
CA LEU A 95 10.84 -12.45 -3.40
C LEU A 95 12.31 -12.37 -3.85
N GLN A 96 12.96 -13.52 -4.03
CA GLN A 96 14.35 -13.61 -4.47
C GLN A 96 14.54 -12.97 -5.84
N THR A 97 13.63 -13.24 -6.78
CA THR A 97 13.68 -12.67 -8.14
C THR A 97 13.58 -11.15 -8.09
N LEU A 98 12.57 -10.61 -7.40
CA LEU A 98 12.35 -9.17 -7.27
C LEU A 98 13.52 -8.45 -6.58
N SER A 99 14.11 -9.10 -5.58
CA SER A 99 15.26 -8.59 -4.83
C SER A 99 16.54 -8.62 -5.67
N ARG A 100 16.84 -9.77 -6.31
CA ARG A 100 18.05 -9.99 -7.12
C ARG A 100 18.17 -8.97 -8.24
N TYR A 101 17.08 -8.71 -8.96
CA TYR A 101 17.08 -7.74 -10.06
C TYR A 101 16.73 -6.31 -9.61
N ARG A 102 16.60 -6.07 -8.30
CA ARG A 102 16.31 -4.76 -7.70
C ARG A 102 15.12 -4.07 -8.38
N MET A 103 14.02 -4.79 -8.52
CA MET A 103 12.80 -4.27 -9.15
C MET A 103 12.23 -3.06 -8.39
N PHE A 104 12.37 -3.06 -7.07
CA PHE A 104 11.87 -2.04 -6.16
C PHE A 104 12.99 -1.60 -5.21
N GLU A 105 12.86 -0.40 -4.64
CA GLU A 105 13.76 0.12 -3.60
C GLU A 105 13.77 -0.78 -2.37
N ARG A 106 12.59 -1.30 -1.99
CA ARG A 106 12.44 -2.30 -0.93
C ARG A 106 11.37 -3.31 -1.33
N VAL A 107 11.65 -4.60 -1.15
CA VAL A 107 10.66 -5.67 -1.25
C VAL A 107 10.85 -6.64 -0.08
N GLU A 108 9.78 -6.94 0.63
CA GLU A 108 9.82 -7.84 1.80
C GLU A 108 8.50 -8.59 1.95
N LEU A 109 8.52 -9.71 2.69
CA LEU A 109 7.30 -10.42 3.07
C LEU A 109 6.51 -9.59 4.07
N ILE A 110 5.19 -9.60 3.96
CA ILE A 110 4.30 -8.97 4.95
C ILE A 110 4.31 -9.82 6.22
N ARG A 111 5.01 -9.36 7.27
CA ARG A 111 5.10 -10.09 8.54
C ARG A 111 3.73 -10.27 9.17
N GLY A 112 3.43 -11.49 9.63
CA GLY A 112 2.15 -11.86 10.23
C GLY A 112 1.04 -12.20 9.24
N ALA A 113 1.27 -12.03 7.92
CA ALA A 113 0.31 -12.45 6.90
C ALA A 113 0.32 -13.98 6.72
N THR A 114 -0.86 -14.52 6.40
CA THR A 114 -1.05 -15.94 6.04
C THR A 114 -1.78 -16.07 4.72
N SER A 115 -1.82 -17.26 4.11
CA SER A 115 -2.61 -17.53 2.89
C SER A 115 -4.12 -17.31 3.08
N LYS A 116 -4.59 -17.21 4.34
CA LYS A 116 -5.99 -16.90 4.68
C LYS A 116 -6.25 -15.42 4.96
N SER A 117 -5.20 -14.60 5.02
CA SER A 117 -5.36 -13.19 5.37
C SER A 117 -6.18 -12.44 4.33
N SER A 118 -7.14 -11.65 4.80
CA SER A 118 -7.97 -10.82 3.92
C SER A 118 -7.15 -9.68 3.31
N MET A 119 -7.64 -9.08 2.22
CA MET A 119 -6.96 -7.93 1.62
C MET A 119 -6.87 -6.74 2.59
N GLU A 120 -7.85 -6.56 3.47
CA GLU A 120 -7.84 -5.51 4.50
C GLU A 120 -6.76 -5.77 5.55
N GLU A 121 -6.64 -7.00 6.03
CA GLU A 121 -5.58 -7.41 6.96
C GLU A 121 -4.18 -7.23 6.36
N LEU A 122 -3.98 -7.68 5.11
CA LEU A 122 -2.72 -7.53 4.40
C LEU A 122 -2.30 -6.06 4.31
N ARG A 123 -3.24 -5.16 4.00
CA ARG A 123 -2.98 -3.72 3.94
C ARG A 123 -2.61 -3.15 5.30
N ALA A 124 -3.35 -3.50 6.35
CA ALA A 124 -3.07 -3.02 7.70
C ALA A 124 -1.67 -3.45 8.18
N LEU A 125 -1.30 -4.72 7.96
CA LEU A 125 0.02 -5.25 8.29
C LEU A 125 1.12 -4.59 7.45
N ALA A 126 0.89 -4.41 6.15
CA ALA A 126 1.84 -3.78 5.25
C ALA A 126 2.08 -2.30 5.62
N LEU A 127 1.01 -1.56 5.92
CA LEU A 127 1.06 -0.17 6.37
C LEU A 127 1.84 -0.03 7.68
N ALA A 128 1.59 -0.92 8.66
CA ALA A 128 2.32 -0.93 9.92
C ALA A 128 3.83 -1.18 9.75
N GLN A 129 4.23 -1.83 8.65
CA GLN A 129 5.62 -2.05 8.25
C GLN A 129 6.16 -0.91 7.35
N GLY A 130 5.34 0.10 7.06
CA GLY A 130 5.67 1.24 6.23
C GLY A 130 5.67 0.98 4.73
N LEU A 131 5.06 -0.11 4.26
CA LEU A 131 5.01 -0.51 2.85
C LEU A 131 3.97 0.30 2.04
N ASP A 132 4.29 0.65 0.80
CA ASP A 132 3.46 1.48 -0.10
C ASP A 132 2.36 0.68 -0.78
N VAL A 133 2.69 -0.55 -1.15
CA VAL A 133 1.81 -1.40 -1.95
C VAL A 133 1.93 -2.85 -1.51
N VAL A 134 0.85 -3.58 -1.69
CA VAL A 134 0.78 -5.03 -1.55
C VAL A 134 0.84 -5.64 -2.94
N LEU A 135 1.84 -6.48 -3.20
CA LEU A 135 1.89 -7.35 -4.37
C LEU A 135 1.30 -8.70 -3.98
N ARG A 136 0.17 -9.06 -4.58
CA ARG A 136 -0.55 -10.31 -4.30
C ARG A 136 -0.52 -11.23 -5.52
N PRO A 137 0.23 -12.34 -5.44
CA PRO A 137 0.16 -13.42 -6.41
C PRO A 137 -0.98 -14.41 -6.09
N VAL A 138 -1.77 -14.76 -7.10
CA VAL A 138 -2.83 -15.78 -7.02
C VAL A 138 -2.62 -16.81 -8.13
N VAL A 139 -2.34 -18.06 -7.80
CA VAL A 139 -2.23 -19.14 -8.78
C VAL A 139 -3.62 -19.50 -9.28
N ARG A 140 -3.85 -19.29 -10.59
CA ARG A 140 -5.10 -19.59 -11.29
C ARG A 140 -5.05 -20.93 -12.01
N ARG A 141 -3.86 -21.35 -12.41
CA ARG A 141 -3.67 -22.58 -13.16
C ARG A 141 -2.30 -23.18 -12.82
N SER A 142 -2.29 -24.49 -12.58
CA SER A 142 -1.11 -25.27 -12.22
C SER A 142 -1.37 -26.70 -12.67
N ASP A 143 -0.90 -27.07 -13.85
CA ASP A 143 -1.15 -28.38 -14.45
C ASP A 143 -0.06 -28.78 -15.43
N VAL A 144 0.07 -30.10 -15.61
CA VAL A 144 0.90 -30.72 -16.63
C VAL A 144 0.03 -31.53 -17.59
N GLY A 145 0.45 -31.67 -18.83
CA GLY A 145 -0.31 -32.40 -19.83
C GLY A 145 0.57 -33.21 -20.76
N TYR A 146 0.04 -34.32 -21.24
CA TYR A 146 0.61 -35.09 -22.34
C TYR A 146 0.17 -34.47 -23.67
N VAL A 147 1.13 -34.02 -24.46
CA VAL A 147 0.89 -33.40 -25.77
C VAL A 147 0.75 -34.48 -26.84
N GLY A 148 1.67 -35.45 -26.84
CA GLY A 148 1.73 -36.52 -27.83
C GLY A 148 3.13 -37.12 -27.95
N THR A 149 3.28 -38.08 -28.85
CA THR A 149 4.58 -38.61 -29.25
C THR A 149 5.26 -37.69 -30.27
N ASN A 150 6.57 -37.49 -30.15
CA ASN A 150 7.36 -36.70 -31.09
C ASN A 150 8.01 -37.57 -32.18
N ALA A 151 8.83 -36.96 -33.05
CA ALA A 151 9.47 -37.66 -34.17
C ALA A 151 10.41 -38.81 -33.74
N ALA A 152 10.89 -38.81 -32.49
CA ALA A 152 11.73 -39.87 -31.96
C ALA A 152 10.95 -41.17 -31.73
N TYR A 153 9.62 -41.14 -31.63
CA TYR A 153 8.80 -42.33 -31.38
C TYR A 153 8.95 -43.42 -32.45
N GLY A 154 8.93 -43.04 -33.73
CA GLY A 154 9.11 -44.01 -34.82
C GLY A 154 10.49 -44.69 -34.76
N TRP A 155 11.50 -43.95 -34.31
CA TRP A 155 12.83 -44.48 -34.07
C TRP A 155 12.88 -45.35 -32.81
N ASN A 156 12.23 -44.91 -31.74
CA ASN A 156 12.12 -45.63 -30.48
C ASN A 156 11.46 -47.00 -30.68
N LEU A 157 10.40 -47.04 -31.48
CA LEU A 157 9.71 -48.28 -31.84
C LEU A 157 10.61 -49.23 -32.64
N ALA A 158 11.42 -48.71 -33.56
CA ALA A 158 12.39 -49.51 -34.30
C ALA A 158 13.47 -50.09 -33.37
N LEU A 159 13.97 -49.30 -32.41
CA LEU A 159 14.91 -49.75 -31.37
C LEU A 159 14.29 -50.87 -30.52
N TRP A 160 13.04 -50.67 -30.09
CA TRP A 160 12.30 -51.63 -29.27
C TRP A 160 12.10 -52.97 -29.99
N LEU A 161 11.70 -52.93 -31.27
CA LEU A 161 11.40 -54.13 -32.08
C LEU A 161 12.65 -54.90 -32.55
N VAL A 162 13.71 -54.18 -32.92
CA VAL A 162 14.83 -54.78 -33.68
C VAL A 162 16.08 -54.96 -32.84
N LEU A 163 16.34 -54.07 -31.88
CA LEU A 163 17.65 -54.01 -31.22
C LEU A 163 17.56 -54.38 -29.73
N SER A 164 16.81 -53.63 -28.94
CA SER A 164 16.66 -53.87 -27.51
C SER A 164 15.51 -53.04 -26.93
N PRO A 165 14.47 -53.67 -26.35
CA PRO A 165 13.44 -53.00 -25.58
C PRO A 165 13.98 -52.16 -24.42
N ILE A 166 15.16 -52.52 -23.90
CA ILE A 166 15.77 -51.78 -22.80
C ILE A 166 16.24 -50.41 -23.32
N ASN A 167 16.95 -50.37 -24.46
CA ASN A 167 17.51 -49.12 -24.99
C ASN A 167 16.45 -48.08 -25.37
N SER A 168 15.24 -48.53 -25.72
CA SER A 168 14.11 -47.63 -26.00
C SER A 168 13.64 -46.83 -24.79
N TRP A 169 13.87 -47.31 -23.56
CA TRP A 169 13.44 -46.63 -22.33
C TRP A 169 14.23 -45.35 -22.02
N TRP A 170 15.33 -45.09 -22.73
CA TRP A 170 16.12 -43.85 -22.61
C TRP A 170 15.88 -42.86 -23.75
N VAL A 171 14.95 -43.16 -24.65
CA VAL A 171 14.61 -42.26 -25.75
C VAL A 171 13.49 -41.36 -25.28
N ALA A 172 13.73 -40.05 -25.28
CA ALA A 172 12.71 -39.07 -24.97
C ALA A 172 11.76 -38.84 -26.16
N ASP A 173 10.76 -39.70 -26.34
CA ASP A 173 9.83 -39.68 -27.47
C ASP A 173 8.44 -39.11 -27.15
N GLU A 174 8.22 -38.67 -25.92
CA GLU A 174 6.93 -38.20 -25.44
C GLU A 174 7.00 -36.75 -25.01
N ASP A 175 6.19 -35.89 -25.63
CA ASP A 175 6.14 -34.48 -25.32
C ASP A 175 5.10 -34.21 -24.23
N PHE A 176 5.55 -33.53 -23.18
CA PHE A 176 4.71 -33.05 -22.09
C PHE A 176 4.75 -31.53 -22.01
N ASP A 177 3.62 -30.92 -21.66
CA ASP A 177 3.50 -29.51 -21.37
C ASP A 177 3.29 -29.21 -19.88
N ALA A 178 3.66 -28.00 -19.47
CA ALA A 178 3.33 -27.46 -18.16
C ALA A 178 2.80 -26.03 -18.25
N PHE A 179 1.80 -25.74 -17.40
CA PHE A 179 1.18 -24.44 -17.28
C PHE A 179 1.21 -23.99 -15.82
N LEU A 180 1.73 -22.78 -15.61
CA LEU A 180 1.58 -22.02 -14.39
C LEU A 180 1.05 -20.63 -14.77
N GLU A 181 -0.20 -20.35 -14.42
CA GLU A 181 -0.79 -19.01 -14.59
C GLU A 181 -1.04 -18.39 -13.23
N CYS A 182 -0.58 -17.15 -13.07
CA CYS A 182 -0.76 -16.39 -11.85
C CYS A 182 -1.39 -15.04 -12.15
N ASP A 183 -2.39 -14.63 -11.37
CA ASP A 183 -2.80 -13.23 -11.32
C ASP A 183 -1.85 -12.50 -10.36
N LEU A 184 -1.17 -11.48 -10.88
CA LEU A 184 -0.40 -10.53 -10.08
C LEU A 184 -1.21 -9.25 -9.93
N GLY A 185 -1.57 -8.94 -8.69
CA GLY A 185 -2.22 -7.68 -8.35
C GLY A 185 -1.33 -6.80 -7.48
N LEU A 186 -1.16 -5.55 -7.89
CA LEU A 186 -0.51 -4.50 -7.11
C LEU A 186 -1.59 -3.58 -6.54
N TYR A 187 -1.69 -3.53 -5.23
CA TYR A 187 -2.74 -2.79 -4.52
C TYR A 187 -2.13 -1.73 -3.61
N SER A 188 -2.77 -0.57 -3.55
CA SER A 188 -2.38 0.50 -2.62
C SER A 188 -2.57 0.07 -1.16
N THR A 189 -1.59 0.31 -0.28
CA THR A 189 -1.83 0.15 1.17
C THR A 189 -2.81 1.21 1.69
N ALA A 190 -2.76 2.42 1.12
CA ALA A 190 -3.58 3.55 1.51
C ALA A 190 -5.08 3.33 1.24
N SER A 191 -5.46 3.12 -0.02
CA SER A 191 -6.87 2.99 -0.44
C SER A 191 -7.34 1.54 -0.57
N GLY A 192 -6.41 0.61 -0.85
CA GLY A 192 -6.73 -0.78 -1.20
C GLY A 192 -7.19 -0.96 -2.64
N ALA A 193 -7.30 0.12 -3.40
CA ALA A 193 -7.63 0.05 -4.81
C ALA A 193 -6.53 -0.71 -5.57
N PRO A 194 -6.91 -1.51 -6.58
CA PRO A 194 -5.95 -2.09 -7.49
C PRO A 194 -5.29 -1.00 -8.32
N LEU A 195 -3.96 -0.91 -8.28
CA LEU A 195 -3.17 0.02 -9.10
C LEU A 195 -2.84 -0.61 -10.45
N LYS A 196 -2.50 -1.90 -10.43
CA LYS A 196 -2.24 -2.73 -11.61
C LYS A 196 -2.64 -4.16 -11.34
N LEU A 197 -3.28 -4.79 -12.32
CA LEU A 197 -3.66 -6.20 -12.29
C LEU A 197 -3.20 -6.83 -13.61
N LYS A 198 -2.54 -7.98 -13.53
CA LYS A 198 -2.09 -8.71 -14.71
C LYS A 198 -2.14 -10.20 -14.47
N ARG A 199 -2.79 -10.94 -15.36
CA ARG A 199 -2.58 -12.38 -15.47
C ARG A 199 -1.27 -12.63 -16.21
N ILE A 200 -0.30 -13.18 -15.50
CA ILE A 200 0.93 -13.69 -16.10
C ILE A 200 0.71 -15.15 -16.50
N LYS A 201 1.09 -15.45 -17.74
CA LYS A 201 1.03 -16.79 -18.32
C LYS A 201 2.19 -16.95 -19.31
N PRO A 202 2.71 -18.16 -19.50
CA PRO A 202 3.74 -18.39 -20.51
C PRO A 202 3.26 -17.93 -21.90
N GLU A 203 4.08 -17.18 -22.64
CA GLU A 203 3.78 -16.80 -24.02
C GLU A 203 3.59 -18.03 -24.93
N LYS A 204 4.34 -19.10 -24.63
CA LYS A 204 4.25 -20.40 -25.30
C LYS A 204 4.16 -21.49 -24.24
N PRO A 205 3.43 -22.59 -24.50
CA PRO A 205 3.46 -23.76 -23.64
C PRO A 205 4.89 -24.23 -23.43
N VAL A 206 5.25 -24.52 -22.18
CA VAL A 206 6.55 -25.11 -21.87
C VAL A 206 6.48 -26.58 -22.22
N ILE A 207 7.02 -26.97 -23.37
CA ILE A 207 7.00 -28.35 -23.87
C ILE A 207 8.38 -28.97 -23.68
N LYS A 208 8.44 -30.18 -23.14
CA LYS A 208 9.67 -30.97 -23.01
C LYS A 208 9.40 -32.43 -23.33
N ALA A 209 10.34 -33.03 -24.06
CA ALA A 209 10.34 -34.46 -24.33
C ALA A 209 10.89 -35.23 -23.13
N PHE A 210 10.18 -36.26 -22.69
CA PHE A 210 10.52 -37.15 -21.57
C PHE A 210 10.73 -38.58 -22.06
N ASP A 211 11.61 -39.30 -21.37
CA ASP A 211 11.80 -40.74 -21.50
C ASP A 211 11.03 -41.52 -20.43
N ASP A 212 11.04 -42.86 -20.53
CA ASP A 212 10.32 -43.75 -19.60
C ASP A 212 10.76 -43.60 -18.13
N TRP A 213 11.98 -43.14 -17.89
CA TRP A 213 12.47 -42.89 -16.53
C TRP A 213 11.96 -41.56 -15.99
N ASP A 214 11.65 -40.60 -16.85
CA ASP A 214 11.22 -39.26 -16.45
C ASP A 214 9.80 -39.24 -15.87
N HIS A 215 8.85 -39.92 -16.51
CA HIS A 215 7.45 -39.95 -16.08
C HIS A 215 7.08 -41.17 -15.23
N GLY A 216 7.97 -42.16 -15.12
CA GLY A 216 7.77 -43.36 -14.31
C GLY A 216 7.73 -44.60 -15.17
N PHE A 217 8.59 -45.57 -14.82
CA PHE A 217 8.91 -46.70 -15.68
C PHE A 217 7.74 -47.68 -15.81
N HIS A 218 7.40 -48.02 -17.05
CA HIS A 218 6.48 -49.11 -17.36
C HIS A 218 7.04 -49.94 -18.53
N LEU A 219 7.02 -51.27 -18.42
CA LEU A 219 7.68 -52.18 -19.37
C LEU A 219 7.19 -52.00 -20.83
N PHE A 220 5.93 -51.61 -20.99
CA PHE A 220 5.28 -51.38 -22.29
C PHE A 220 4.86 -49.92 -22.47
N ALA A 221 5.57 -48.96 -21.85
CA ALA A 221 5.25 -47.53 -21.89
C ALA A 221 5.00 -47.01 -23.31
N ILE A 222 5.88 -47.36 -24.25
CA ILE A 222 5.78 -47.01 -25.68
C ILE A 222 4.40 -47.28 -26.33
N PHE A 223 3.62 -48.23 -25.82
CA PHE A 223 2.28 -48.54 -26.38
C PHE A 223 1.13 -48.00 -25.53
N ALA A 224 1.41 -47.54 -24.32
CA ALA A 224 0.41 -47.32 -23.28
C ALA A 224 0.38 -45.89 -22.74
N VAL A 225 1.34 -45.01 -23.08
CA VAL A 225 1.28 -43.60 -22.65
C VAL A 225 0.17 -42.81 -23.37
N PRO A 226 -0.59 -41.97 -22.65
CA PRO A 226 -0.57 -41.73 -21.20
C PRO A 226 -1.58 -42.60 -20.43
N GLY A 227 -2.23 -43.57 -21.06
CA GLY A 227 -3.34 -44.33 -20.48
C GLY A 227 -2.98 -45.16 -19.23
N TYR A 228 -1.71 -45.52 -19.02
CA TYR A 228 -1.32 -46.16 -17.76
C TYR A 228 -0.97 -45.19 -16.62
N PHE A 229 -0.92 -43.87 -16.88
CA PHE A 229 -0.45 -42.91 -15.88
C PHE A 229 -1.41 -42.83 -14.71
N ASP A 230 -0.87 -43.09 -13.52
CA ASP A 230 -1.53 -42.83 -12.26
C ASP A 230 -1.10 -41.49 -11.65
N HIS A 231 -1.55 -41.25 -10.42
CA HIS A 231 -1.19 -40.07 -9.65
C HIS A 231 0.33 -39.90 -9.48
N GLU A 232 1.07 -40.97 -9.20
CA GLU A 232 2.51 -40.92 -8.96
C GLU A 232 3.27 -40.57 -10.24
N ASN A 233 2.84 -41.10 -11.40
CA ASN A 233 3.40 -40.73 -12.69
C ASN A 233 3.25 -39.23 -12.95
N TRP A 234 2.04 -38.69 -12.78
CA TRP A 234 1.79 -37.28 -13.01
C TRP A 234 2.49 -36.35 -12.02
N GLU A 235 2.60 -36.74 -10.75
CA GLU A 235 3.42 -36.01 -9.78
C GLU A 235 4.89 -36.00 -10.17
N LYS A 236 5.42 -37.12 -10.68
CA LYS A 236 6.80 -37.18 -11.16
C LYS A 236 7.02 -36.27 -12.36
N VAL A 237 6.09 -36.28 -13.33
CA VAL A 237 6.12 -35.35 -14.47
C VAL A 237 6.07 -33.91 -13.98
N GLY A 238 5.15 -33.60 -13.06
CA GLY A 238 5.01 -32.30 -12.42
C GLY A 238 6.27 -31.83 -11.74
N SER A 239 6.92 -32.68 -10.96
CA SER A 239 8.15 -32.34 -10.22
C SER A 239 9.29 -31.90 -11.13
N LYS A 240 9.32 -32.41 -12.37
CA LYS A 240 10.28 -32.01 -13.40
C LYS A 240 9.82 -30.75 -14.14
N LEU A 241 8.60 -30.71 -14.69
CA LEU A 241 8.21 -29.60 -15.57
C LEU A 241 7.83 -28.31 -14.84
N MET A 242 7.26 -28.38 -13.64
CA MET A 242 6.81 -27.18 -12.93
C MET A 242 7.92 -26.15 -12.66
N PRO A 243 9.16 -26.54 -12.31
CA PRO A 243 10.29 -25.61 -12.27
C PRO A 243 10.50 -24.78 -13.55
N LEU A 244 10.20 -25.33 -14.73
CA LEU A 244 10.27 -24.60 -16.00
C LEU A 244 9.10 -23.61 -16.16
N ALA A 245 7.89 -24.02 -15.77
CA ALA A 245 6.73 -23.12 -15.76
C ALA A 245 6.92 -21.97 -14.74
N GLU A 246 7.50 -22.26 -13.57
CA GLU A 246 7.91 -21.26 -12.57
C GLU A 246 8.98 -20.31 -13.11
N HIS A 247 9.93 -20.83 -13.89
CA HIS A 247 10.91 -20.01 -14.60
C HIS A 247 10.25 -19.01 -15.57
N GLU A 248 9.30 -19.45 -16.38
CA GLU A 248 8.54 -18.54 -17.25
C GLU A 248 7.69 -17.54 -16.46
N ALA A 249 7.04 -17.95 -15.37
CA ALA A 249 6.31 -17.04 -14.49
C ALA A 249 7.20 -15.94 -13.89
N LYS A 250 8.45 -16.27 -13.52
CA LYS A 250 9.45 -15.28 -13.07
C LYS A 250 9.78 -14.29 -14.18
N LYS A 251 9.98 -14.74 -15.43
CA LYS A 251 10.22 -13.86 -16.58
C LYS A 251 9.04 -12.92 -16.84
N GLU A 252 7.82 -13.44 -16.84
CA GLU A 252 6.62 -12.60 -17.02
C GLU A 252 6.43 -11.60 -15.89
N THR A 253 6.77 -11.97 -14.65
CA THR A 253 6.77 -11.04 -13.51
C THR A 253 7.73 -9.87 -13.74
N LEU A 254 8.95 -10.15 -14.21
CA LEU A 254 9.92 -9.10 -14.55
C LEU A 254 9.39 -8.20 -15.68
N ARG A 255 8.81 -8.78 -16.74
CA ARG A 255 8.22 -8.00 -17.84
C ARG A 255 7.05 -7.14 -17.38
N PHE A 256 6.16 -7.67 -16.56
CA PHE A 256 5.06 -6.90 -15.98
C PHE A 256 5.58 -5.69 -15.22
N ILE A 257 6.61 -5.87 -14.39
CA ILE A 257 7.19 -4.76 -13.63
C ILE A 257 7.88 -3.76 -14.54
N THR A 258 8.72 -4.21 -15.47
CA THR A 258 9.51 -3.29 -16.31
C THR A 258 8.69 -2.58 -17.37
N ARG A 259 7.66 -3.22 -17.93
CA ARG A 259 6.85 -2.69 -19.04
C ARG A 259 5.55 -2.04 -18.61
N GLU A 260 4.95 -2.47 -17.50
CA GLU A 260 3.63 -1.96 -17.08
C GLU A 260 3.69 -1.17 -15.78
N VAL A 261 4.37 -1.68 -14.74
CA VAL A 261 4.45 -0.98 -13.45
C VAL A 261 5.41 0.20 -13.53
N GLY A 262 6.63 -0.01 -14.04
CA GLY A 262 7.69 1.00 -14.09
C GLY A 262 7.27 2.31 -14.75
N PRO A 263 6.68 2.28 -15.97
CA PRO A 263 6.17 3.48 -16.62
C PRO A 263 4.98 4.13 -15.90
N ALA A 264 4.20 3.35 -15.14
CA ALA A 264 3.04 3.87 -14.42
C ALA A 264 3.42 4.57 -13.11
N VAL A 265 4.48 4.13 -12.41
CA VAL A 265 4.90 4.70 -11.12
C VAL A 265 5.02 6.23 -11.13
N PRO A 266 5.70 6.88 -12.09
CA PRO A 266 5.83 8.35 -12.07
C PRO A 266 4.54 9.10 -12.43
N GLY A 267 3.49 8.43 -12.92
CA GLY A 267 2.26 9.07 -13.34
C GLY A 267 1.38 9.50 -12.16
N ASP A 268 0.70 10.65 -12.30
CA ASP A 268 -0.14 11.25 -11.26
C ASP A 268 -1.18 10.28 -10.71
N ALA A 269 -1.88 9.53 -11.58
CA ALA A 269 -2.88 8.55 -11.15
C ALA A 269 -2.31 7.45 -10.23
N PHE A 270 -1.07 7.00 -10.48
CA PHE A 270 -0.42 6.02 -9.63
C PHE A 270 0.02 6.66 -8.31
N GLN A 271 0.64 7.84 -8.39
CA GLN A 271 1.10 8.59 -7.22
C GLN A 271 -0.07 8.96 -6.30
N ASP A 272 -1.19 9.42 -6.84
CA ASP A 272 -2.41 9.70 -6.08
C ASP A 272 -2.99 8.40 -5.51
N GLY A 273 -2.97 7.30 -6.27
CA GLY A 273 -3.45 6.00 -5.80
C GLY A 273 -2.66 5.42 -4.61
N ILE A 274 -1.37 5.74 -4.48
CA ILE A 274 -0.52 5.32 -3.34
C ILE A 274 -0.42 6.38 -2.23
N ARG A 275 -1.00 7.56 -2.45
CA ARG A 275 -0.93 8.67 -1.50
C ARG A 275 -1.60 8.30 -0.20
N ARG A 276 -0.89 8.52 0.89
CA ARG A 276 -1.39 8.30 2.24
C ARG A 276 -1.83 9.62 2.85
N ARG A 277 -2.88 9.56 3.65
CA ARG A 277 -3.26 10.63 4.56
C ARG A 277 -3.13 10.12 5.98
N VAL A 278 -2.22 10.70 6.73
CA VAL A 278 -1.89 10.33 8.11
C VAL A 278 -2.35 11.45 9.03
N GLY A 279 -2.79 11.16 10.25
CA GLY A 279 -3.27 12.22 11.15
C GLY A 279 -2.97 12.02 12.62
N LEU A 280 -2.48 13.07 13.26
CA LEU A 280 -2.42 13.20 14.71
C LEU A 280 -3.38 14.30 15.16
N PHE A 281 -4.27 13.97 16.08
CA PHE A 281 -5.24 14.90 16.66
C PHE A 281 -5.03 15.00 18.17
N ILE A 282 -4.78 16.21 18.65
CA ILE A 282 -4.43 16.49 20.05
C ILE A 282 -5.61 17.19 20.70
N GLY A 283 -6.07 16.69 21.85
CA GLY A 283 -7.24 17.23 22.56
C GLY A 283 -6.94 17.46 24.04
N VAL A 284 -6.88 18.71 24.49
CA VAL A 284 -6.56 19.05 25.88
C VAL A 284 -7.68 19.88 26.49
N ASP A 285 -8.43 19.25 27.40
CA ASP A 285 -9.47 19.93 28.17
C ASP A 285 -8.84 20.86 29.22
N GLY A 286 -9.31 22.10 29.26
CA GLY A 286 -8.94 23.12 30.23
C GLY A 286 -9.75 22.95 31.51
N ASN A 287 -9.13 23.11 32.66
CA ASN A 287 -9.74 22.83 33.96
C ASN A 287 -10.38 24.05 34.65
N GLY A 288 -10.37 25.22 34.00
CA GLY A 288 -10.92 26.46 34.57
C GLY A 288 -10.12 27.05 35.75
N GLN A 289 -8.90 26.56 36.02
CA GLN A 289 -8.01 27.15 37.04
C GLN A 289 -7.43 28.49 36.57
N SER A 290 -6.94 29.30 37.51
CA SER A 290 -6.39 30.64 37.25
C SER A 290 -5.42 30.65 36.06
N GLY A 291 -5.81 31.34 34.98
CA GLY A 291 -5.03 31.48 33.75
C GLY A 291 -5.29 30.45 32.65
N VAL A 292 -6.12 29.42 32.89
CA VAL A 292 -6.52 28.42 31.89
C VAL A 292 -8.04 28.34 31.85
N PRO A 293 -8.70 28.75 30.75
CA PRO A 293 -10.16 28.68 30.66
C PRO A 293 -10.66 27.24 30.72
N LEU A 294 -11.91 27.05 31.15
CA LEU A 294 -12.59 25.77 31.10
C LEU A 294 -12.86 25.41 29.64
N THR A 295 -12.41 24.24 29.19
CA THR A 295 -12.77 23.67 27.88
C THR A 295 -13.17 22.22 28.08
N ARG A 296 -14.37 21.85 27.64
CA ARG A 296 -15.02 20.58 28.01
C ARG A 296 -14.93 19.52 26.92
N PHE A 297 -14.73 19.93 25.68
CA PHE A 297 -14.91 19.04 24.52
C PHE A 297 -13.67 18.91 23.64
N ALA A 298 -12.52 19.43 24.08
CA ALA A 298 -11.29 19.36 23.30
C ALA A 298 -10.82 17.91 23.08
N GLY A 299 -10.93 17.08 24.13
CA GLY A 299 -10.69 15.64 24.01
C GLY A 299 -11.70 14.94 23.08
N ALA A 300 -12.96 15.37 23.07
CA ALA A 300 -14.01 14.82 22.21
C ALA A 300 -13.78 15.18 20.73
N ASP A 301 -13.44 16.44 20.45
CA ASP A 301 -13.11 16.97 19.12
C ASP A 301 -11.95 16.18 18.48
N ALA A 302 -10.85 15.99 19.21
CA ALA A 302 -9.69 15.26 18.72
C ALA A 302 -10.03 13.79 18.39
N ARG A 303 -10.84 13.13 19.23
CA ARG A 303 -11.32 11.78 18.97
C ARG A 303 -12.25 11.72 17.76
N ALA A 304 -13.15 12.70 17.62
CA ALA A 304 -14.08 12.76 16.50
C ALA A 304 -13.34 12.93 15.17
N LEU A 305 -12.33 13.81 15.10
CA LEU A 305 -11.47 13.96 13.93
C LEU A 305 -10.72 12.66 13.58
N ALA A 306 -10.10 12.02 14.58
CA ALA A 306 -9.36 10.77 14.40
C ALA A 306 -10.25 9.60 13.95
N GLN A 307 -11.54 9.60 14.31
CA GLN A 307 -12.48 8.53 13.97
C GLN A 307 -13.23 8.78 12.66
N ARG A 308 -13.64 10.02 12.39
CA ARG A 308 -14.50 10.35 11.24
C ARG A 308 -13.70 10.59 9.95
N LEU A 309 -12.51 11.20 10.02
CA LEU A 309 -11.73 11.46 8.80
C LEU A 309 -11.26 10.18 8.08
N PRO A 310 -10.92 9.07 8.76
CA PRO A 310 -10.67 7.79 8.08
C PRO A 310 -11.90 7.20 7.38
N ALA A 311 -13.12 7.60 7.77
CA ALA A 311 -14.37 7.11 7.20
C ALA A 311 -14.88 7.97 6.04
N MET A 312 -14.26 9.12 5.76
CA MET A 312 -14.58 9.96 4.60
C MET A 312 -14.06 9.29 3.31
N THR A 313 -14.79 9.44 2.20
CA THR A 313 -14.68 8.60 0.98
C THR A 313 -13.39 8.74 0.18
N GLN A 314 -13.14 7.71 -0.67
CA GLN A 314 -12.06 7.39 -1.64
C GLN A 314 -10.60 7.63 -1.25
N ASP A 315 -10.32 8.65 -0.44
CA ASP A 315 -8.99 9.05 0.03
C ASP A 315 -9.06 9.52 1.50
N GLY A 316 -9.91 8.91 2.33
CA GLY A 316 -9.93 9.17 3.77
C GLY A 316 -8.55 8.94 4.43
N LEU A 317 -8.41 9.33 5.69
CA LEU A 317 -7.20 8.99 6.44
C LEU A 317 -6.99 7.46 6.41
N VAL A 318 -5.74 7.02 6.20
CA VAL A 318 -5.46 5.59 6.12
C VAL A 318 -5.81 4.96 7.47
N ARG A 319 -6.64 3.90 7.46
CA ARG A 319 -6.99 3.18 8.70
C ARG A 319 -5.71 2.71 9.40
N GLY A 320 -5.59 2.99 10.69
CA GLY A 320 -4.39 2.70 11.47
C GLY A 320 -3.26 3.74 11.35
N ALA A 321 -3.39 4.74 10.46
CA ALA A 321 -2.50 5.90 10.37
C ALA A 321 -3.16 7.18 10.93
N SER A 322 -4.12 7.03 11.84
CA SER A 322 -4.73 8.13 12.57
C SER A 322 -4.71 7.86 14.07
N GLN A 323 -4.34 8.84 14.87
CA GLN A 323 -4.30 8.74 16.32
C GLN A 323 -4.84 10.01 16.98
N ALA A 324 -5.64 9.84 18.03
CA ALA A 324 -5.94 10.90 18.98
C ALA A 324 -5.05 10.77 20.23
N VAL A 325 -4.52 11.89 20.73
CA VAL A 325 -3.83 11.96 22.02
C VAL A 325 -4.57 13.00 22.88
N THR A 326 -5.20 12.55 23.97
CA THR A 326 -6.12 13.38 24.73
C THR A 326 -5.86 13.39 26.24
N GLY A 327 -6.30 14.43 26.93
CA GLY A 327 -6.30 14.50 28.40
C GLY A 327 -4.90 14.38 28.99
N GLU A 328 -4.73 13.56 30.04
CA GLU A 328 -3.43 13.37 30.71
C GLU A 328 -2.35 12.75 29.81
N ALA A 329 -2.73 12.05 28.75
CA ALA A 329 -1.78 11.48 27.79
C ALA A 329 -1.22 12.54 26.82
N ALA A 330 -1.92 13.67 26.63
CA ALA A 330 -1.55 14.78 25.76
C ALA A 330 -0.46 15.67 26.35
N THR A 331 0.60 15.03 26.85
CA THR A 331 1.83 15.68 27.27
C THR A 331 2.75 15.94 26.09
N ARG A 332 3.73 16.85 26.24
CA ARG A 332 4.78 17.04 25.22
C ARG A 332 5.42 15.73 24.78
N GLN A 333 5.77 14.87 25.74
CA GLN A 333 6.36 13.55 25.44
C GLN A 333 5.36 12.60 24.75
N GLY A 334 4.09 12.61 25.17
CA GLY A 334 3.05 11.78 24.56
C GLY A 334 2.78 12.18 23.10
N VAL A 335 2.70 13.48 22.83
CA VAL A 335 2.56 14.05 21.50
C VAL A 335 3.79 13.75 20.64
N GLN A 336 5.01 13.96 21.16
CA GLN A 336 6.25 13.59 20.47
C GLN A 336 6.26 12.11 20.09
N ALA A 337 5.96 11.22 21.03
CA ALA A 337 5.94 9.78 20.77
C ALA A 337 4.88 9.39 19.73
N ALA A 338 3.77 10.11 19.64
CA ALA A 338 2.79 9.91 18.58
C ALA A 338 3.30 10.39 17.21
N LEU A 339 3.96 11.56 17.16
CA LEU A 339 4.60 12.06 15.94
C LEU A 339 5.72 11.14 15.46
N ASP A 340 6.56 10.61 16.36
CA ASP A 340 7.64 9.67 16.01
C ASP A 340 7.09 8.37 15.39
N ARG A 341 5.89 7.93 15.80
CA ARG A 341 5.22 6.76 15.23
C ARG A 341 4.54 7.05 13.89
N LEU A 342 3.89 8.22 13.77
CA LEU A 342 3.04 8.53 12.61
C LEU A 342 3.79 9.19 11.46
N THR A 343 4.75 10.07 11.74
CA THR A 343 5.47 10.80 10.68
C THR A 343 6.22 9.90 9.70
N PRO A 344 6.78 8.73 10.07
CA PRO A 344 7.36 7.80 9.09
C PRO A 344 6.33 7.20 8.12
N LEU A 345 5.04 7.27 8.44
CA LEU A 345 3.96 6.79 7.57
C LEU A 345 3.60 7.80 6.48
N ALA A 346 3.94 9.09 6.65
CA ALA A 346 3.69 10.17 5.69
C ALA A 346 4.99 10.64 5.03
N ARG A 347 5.18 10.22 3.78
CA ARG A 347 6.36 10.48 2.95
C ARG A 347 6.16 11.69 2.04
N ALA A 348 7.14 11.95 1.17
CA ALA A 348 7.18 13.09 0.24
C ALA A 348 5.96 13.28 -0.68
N ASN A 349 5.15 12.25 -0.92
CA ASN A 349 3.92 12.35 -1.72
C ASN A 349 2.63 12.38 -0.87
N ASP A 350 2.76 12.19 0.44
CA ASP A 350 1.64 11.99 1.37
C ASP A 350 1.19 13.30 2.05
N ASP A 351 0.01 13.26 2.67
CA ASP A 351 -0.49 14.33 3.52
C ASP A 351 -0.40 13.95 5.00
N PHE A 352 -0.03 14.92 5.82
CA PHE A 352 -0.06 14.79 7.28
C PHE A 352 -1.05 15.79 7.86
N PHE A 353 -1.99 15.32 8.67
CA PHE A 353 -2.96 16.14 9.39
C PHE A 353 -2.47 16.29 10.82
N LEU A 354 -2.24 17.52 11.25
CA LEU A 354 -1.95 17.85 12.65
C LEU A 354 -3.11 18.70 13.17
N GLY A 355 -3.97 18.07 13.96
CA GLY A 355 -5.09 18.74 14.61
C GLY A 355 -4.79 19.05 16.07
N TYR A 356 -5.25 20.21 16.53
CA TYR A 356 -5.26 20.58 17.94
C TYR A 356 -6.61 21.18 18.30
N SER A 357 -7.23 20.66 19.35
CA SER A 357 -8.38 21.26 20.03
C SER A 357 -8.03 21.45 21.50
N GLY A 358 -8.35 22.60 22.07
CA GLY A 358 -8.00 22.94 23.45
C GLY A 358 -7.60 24.41 23.58
N VAL A 359 -6.79 24.71 24.59
CA VAL A 359 -6.43 26.10 24.92
C VAL A 359 -5.21 26.57 24.12
N GLY A 360 -5.37 27.65 23.36
CA GLY A 360 -4.26 28.36 22.71
C GLY A 360 -3.69 29.47 23.61
N THR A 361 -2.48 29.91 23.33
CA THR A 361 -1.81 31.03 24.03
C THR A 361 -0.68 31.58 23.16
N LEU A 362 0.14 32.48 23.71
CA LEU A 362 1.36 32.96 23.07
C LEU A 362 2.59 32.54 23.85
N THR A 363 3.70 32.37 23.16
CA THR A 363 5.03 32.33 23.75
C THR A 363 5.45 33.73 24.22
N PRO A 364 6.48 33.87 25.08
CA PRO A 364 6.98 35.18 25.51
C PRO A 364 7.43 36.11 24.37
N ASP A 365 7.84 35.55 23.23
CA ASP A 365 8.17 36.28 22.01
C ASP A 365 6.96 36.53 21.08
N GLY A 366 5.73 36.31 21.58
CA GLY A 366 4.49 36.66 20.89
C GLY A 366 4.06 35.67 19.80
N LYS A 367 4.63 34.46 19.76
CA LYS A 367 4.27 33.44 18.75
C LYS A 367 3.15 32.53 19.23
N PRO A 368 2.34 31.94 18.32
CA PRO A 368 1.32 30.98 18.68
C PRO A 368 1.87 29.77 19.45
N ALA A 369 1.21 29.45 20.56
CA ALA A 369 1.48 28.27 21.37
C ALA A 369 0.17 27.58 21.77
N VAL A 370 0.27 26.31 22.13
CA VAL A 370 -0.84 25.48 22.60
C VAL A 370 -0.53 24.94 23.99
N LEU A 371 -1.55 24.75 24.83
CA LEU A 371 -1.39 24.15 26.14
C LEU A 371 -1.45 22.62 26.06
N LEU A 372 -0.38 21.96 26.50
CA LEU A 372 -0.33 20.51 26.66
C LEU A 372 -0.37 20.14 28.14
N SER A 373 -0.82 18.93 28.46
CA SER A 373 -0.84 18.41 29.82
C SER A 373 0.59 18.22 30.35
N ARG A 374 0.83 18.49 31.63
CA ARG A 374 2.11 18.18 32.28
C ARG A 374 2.00 16.89 33.11
N ARG A 375 3.05 16.06 33.12
CA ARG A 375 3.14 14.92 34.04
C ARG A 375 3.11 15.41 35.48
N GLY A 376 2.22 14.85 36.29
CA GLY A 376 2.01 15.29 37.67
C GLY A 376 1.00 16.44 37.82
N GLY A 377 0.32 16.83 36.74
CA GLY A 377 -0.77 17.82 36.76
C GLY A 377 -0.38 19.20 36.21
N GLY A 378 -1.40 19.95 35.82
CA GLY A 378 -1.27 21.27 35.21
C GLY A 378 -0.93 21.23 33.72
N TYR A 379 -0.50 22.39 33.20
CA TYR A 379 -0.28 22.59 31.77
C TYR A 379 1.10 23.19 31.48
N GLU A 380 1.59 22.97 30.27
CA GLU A 380 2.74 23.66 29.71
C GLU A 380 2.39 24.28 28.35
N ALA A 381 2.88 25.48 28.09
CA ALA A 381 2.79 26.09 26.77
C ALA A 381 3.86 25.49 25.84
N VAL A 382 3.43 24.99 24.69
CA VAL A 382 4.30 24.46 23.64
C VAL A 382 4.11 25.30 22.38
N ALA A 383 5.20 25.85 21.87
CA ALA A 383 5.17 26.62 20.63
C ALA A 383 4.60 25.76 19.49
N LEU A 384 3.64 26.31 18.75
CA LEU A 384 3.01 25.60 17.63
C LEU A 384 4.05 25.28 16.54
N GLU A 385 5.04 26.16 16.34
CA GLU A 385 6.17 25.93 15.44
C GLU A 385 6.92 24.62 15.76
N ALA A 386 7.10 24.29 17.04
CA ALA A 386 7.80 23.07 17.44
C ALA A 386 6.99 21.81 17.08
N LEU A 387 5.66 21.84 17.23
CA LEU A 387 4.80 20.73 16.80
C LEU A 387 4.79 20.59 15.27
N VAL A 388 4.79 21.71 14.55
CA VAL A 388 4.90 21.74 13.09
C VAL A 388 6.23 21.13 12.63
N ASP A 389 7.36 21.51 13.23
CA ASP A 389 8.69 20.96 12.90
C ASP A 389 8.74 19.44 13.06
N LEU A 390 8.13 18.93 14.13
CA LEU A 390 8.04 17.50 14.38
C LEU A 390 7.17 16.80 13.34
N ALA A 391 6.02 17.37 12.97
CA ALA A 391 5.16 16.83 11.92
C ALA A 391 5.83 16.85 10.53
N LEU A 392 6.76 17.78 10.29
CA LEU A 392 7.53 17.89 9.06
C LEU A 392 8.71 16.90 8.97
N ALA A 393 9.01 16.13 10.03
CA ALA A 393 10.13 15.18 10.04
C ALA A 393 10.03 14.12 8.92
N GLY A 394 8.82 13.67 8.59
CA GLY A 394 8.53 12.74 7.48
C GLY A 394 8.60 13.39 6.09
N LYS A 395 8.76 14.72 6.03
CA LYS A 395 8.68 15.55 4.83
C LYS A 395 7.41 15.27 4.02
N PRO A 396 6.21 15.39 4.62
CA PRO A 396 4.97 15.17 3.89
C PRO A 396 4.88 16.14 2.70
N ARG A 397 4.20 15.75 1.63
CA ARG A 397 3.87 16.66 0.52
C ARG A 397 3.08 17.85 1.03
N THR A 398 2.18 17.60 1.98
CA THR A 398 1.32 18.64 2.57
C THR A 398 1.08 18.41 4.05
N LEU A 399 1.27 19.45 4.84
CA LEU A 399 0.83 19.51 6.23
C LEU A 399 -0.50 20.26 6.30
N VAL A 400 -1.54 19.60 6.81
CA VAL A 400 -2.84 20.19 7.09
C VAL A 400 -2.95 20.45 8.59
N LEU A 401 -2.99 21.71 8.99
CA LEU A 401 -3.19 22.14 10.37
C LEU A 401 -4.68 22.38 10.61
N ALA A 402 -5.27 21.70 11.60
CA ALA A 402 -6.64 21.92 12.03
C ALA A 402 -6.65 22.43 13.49
N LEU A 403 -6.94 23.71 13.70
CA LEU A 403 -6.76 24.38 14.99
C LEU A 403 -8.12 24.86 15.54
N ASP A 404 -8.60 24.20 16.59
CA ASP A 404 -9.80 24.60 17.32
C ASP A 404 -9.44 25.24 18.67
N CYS A 405 -8.83 26.42 18.58
CA CYS A 405 -8.40 27.24 19.71
C CYS A 405 -8.30 28.72 19.32
N SER A 406 -8.20 29.62 20.30
CA SER A 406 -7.86 31.02 20.06
C SER A 406 -6.51 31.37 20.71
N PHE A 407 -5.81 32.35 20.14
CA PHE A 407 -4.45 32.73 20.54
C PHE A 407 -4.39 34.13 21.18
N ILE A 408 -5.38 34.97 20.93
CA ILE A 408 -5.33 36.41 21.29
C ILE A 408 -6.62 36.92 21.97
N ALA A 409 -7.59 36.05 22.27
CA ALA A 409 -8.88 36.40 22.85
C ALA A 409 -8.94 36.03 24.34
N PRO A 410 -8.50 36.91 25.27
CA PRO A 410 -8.46 36.57 26.69
C PRO A 410 -9.86 36.35 27.29
N ALA A 411 -9.89 35.65 28.42
CA ALA A 411 -11.02 35.56 29.36
C ALA A 411 -12.28 34.78 28.91
N ASP A 412 -12.38 34.32 27.65
CA ASP A 412 -13.42 33.39 27.21
C ASP A 412 -13.04 32.82 25.83
N GLY A 413 -13.31 31.55 25.53
CA GLY A 413 -13.11 31.00 24.16
C GLY A 413 -11.77 30.30 23.89
N ARG A 414 -11.37 29.39 24.78
CA ARG A 414 -10.23 28.47 24.59
C ARG A 414 -8.87 29.19 24.39
N CYS A 415 -8.64 30.28 25.13
CA CYS A 415 -7.39 31.04 25.10
C CYS A 415 -6.87 31.38 26.51
N ALA A 416 -5.59 31.14 26.77
CA ALA A 416 -4.88 31.44 28.02
C ALA A 416 -3.91 32.61 27.89
N VAL A 417 -4.09 33.47 26.89
CA VAL A 417 -3.24 34.65 26.72
C VAL A 417 -3.49 35.64 27.87
N ASN A 418 -2.42 36.23 28.40
CA ASN A 418 -2.50 37.26 29.44
C ASN A 418 -2.12 38.64 28.88
N ALA A 419 -2.28 39.68 29.68
CA ALA A 419 -2.01 41.06 29.24
C ALA A 419 -0.55 41.30 28.83
N GLU A 420 0.41 40.64 29.49
CA GLU A 420 1.84 40.74 29.15
C GLU A 420 2.13 40.16 27.77
N LEU A 421 1.57 38.98 27.48
CA LEU A 421 1.70 38.32 26.19
C LEU A 421 0.98 39.08 25.07
N LEU A 422 -0.18 39.70 25.35
CA LEU A 422 -0.85 40.56 24.38
C LEU A 422 -0.04 41.83 24.07
N ALA A 423 0.63 42.41 25.07
CA ALA A 423 1.51 43.55 24.86
C ALA A 423 2.67 43.22 23.91
N ALA A 424 3.17 41.97 23.90
CA ALA A 424 4.23 41.53 23.00
C ALA A 424 3.83 41.60 21.51
N ILE A 425 2.53 41.53 21.20
CA ILE A 425 2.01 41.58 19.82
C ILE A 425 1.27 42.89 19.50
N GLN A 426 1.27 43.87 20.40
CA GLN A 426 0.50 45.11 20.24
C GLN A 426 0.91 45.92 18.99
N ASN A 427 2.17 45.82 18.59
CA ASN A 427 2.73 46.48 17.40
C ASN A 427 2.94 45.53 16.22
N ALA A 428 2.42 44.30 16.30
CA ALA A 428 2.49 43.36 15.19
C ALA A 428 1.66 43.86 14.00
N PRO A 429 2.04 43.52 12.75
CA PRO A 429 1.23 43.84 11.59
C PRO A 429 -0.17 43.19 11.69
N PRO A 430 -1.19 43.76 11.02
CA PRO A 430 -2.56 43.25 11.02
C PRO A 430 -2.71 42.00 10.12
N GLU A 431 -1.76 41.07 10.23
CA GLU A 431 -1.74 39.78 9.55
C GLU A 431 -1.94 38.66 10.58
N SER A 432 -2.40 37.49 10.12
CA SER A 432 -2.55 36.34 11.00
C SER A 432 -1.19 35.90 11.56
N LEU A 433 -1.12 35.68 12.88
CA LEU A 433 0.05 35.08 13.53
C LEU A 433 0.33 33.64 13.06
N LEU A 434 -0.62 33.00 12.36
CA LEU A 434 -0.47 31.66 11.79
C LEU A 434 0.17 31.68 10.39
N GLN A 435 0.15 32.81 9.69
CA GLN A 435 0.70 32.95 8.33
C GLN A 435 2.19 32.53 8.22
N PRO A 436 3.08 32.83 9.19
CA PRO A 436 4.46 32.37 9.16
C PRO A 436 4.64 30.84 9.08
N LEU A 437 3.66 30.06 9.55
CA LEU A 437 3.71 28.60 9.48
C LEU A 437 3.64 28.08 8.03
N VAL A 438 2.97 28.81 7.13
CA VAL A 438 2.89 28.45 5.70
C VAL A 438 4.28 28.51 5.07
N GLU A 439 5.01 29.60 5.29
CA GLU A 439 6.37 29.76 4.75
C GLU A 439 7.37 28.83 5.45
N ARG A 440 7.17 28.55 6.74
CA ARG A 440 7.96 27.55 7.46
C ARG A 440 7.87 26.18 6.81
N CYS A 441 6.66 25.71 6.50
CA CYS A 441 6.48 24.43 5.80
C CYS A 441 7.15 24.44 4.42
N ARG A 442 6.98 25.52 3.65
CA ARG A 442 7.57 25.65 2.31
C ARG A 442 9.09 25.56 2.34
N ARG A 443 9.75 26.23 3.30
CA ARG A 443 11.20 26.14 3.50
C ARG A 443 11.67 24.74 3.88
N ALA A 444 10.81 23.95 4.52
CA ALA A 444 11.07 22.54 4.82
C ALA A 444 10.80 21.59 3.62
N GLY A 445 10.28 22.11 2.50
CA GLY A 445 9.95 21.32 1.31
C GLY A 445 8.54 20.74 1.30
N SER A 446 7.67 21.21 2.20
CA SER A 446 6.27 20.77 2.32
C SER A 446 5.32 21.94 2.05
N GLU A 447 4.17 21.67 1.43
CA GLU A 447 3.13 22.69 1.34
C GLU A 447 2.25 22.69 2.60
N CYS A 448 1.56 23.80 2.88
CA CYS A 448 0.74 23.94 4.09
C CYS A 448 -0.70 24.29 3.75
N VAL A 449 -1.63 23.75 4.53
CA VAL A 449 -3.04 24.15 4.60
C VAL A 449 -3.36 24.38 6.08
N ILE A 450 -3.96 25.51 6.41
CA ILE A 450 -4.37 25.86 7.77
C ILE A 450 -5.89 26.03 7.78
N LEU A 451 -6.54 25.32 8.69
CA LEU A 451 -7.96 25.40 9.00
C LEU A 451 -8.04 25.79 10.48
N SER A 452 -8.35 27.05 10.79
CA SER A 452 -8.34 27.56 12.16
C SER A 452 -9.69 28.11 12.56
N ALA A 453 -10.10 27.90 13.81
CA ALA A 453 -11.31 28.46 14.40
C ALA A 453 -11.30 30.00 14.41
N THR A 454 -10.11 30.61 14.51
CA THR A 454 -9.90 32.06 14.51
C THR A 454 -8.68 32.45 13.68
N GLY A 455 -8.62 33.69 13.22
CA GLY A 455 -7.52 34.22 12.41
C GLY A 455 -6.28 34.60 13.21
N ALA A 456 -6.37 34.74 14.54
CA ALA A 456 -5.28 35.24 15.38
C ALA A 456 -4.64 36.53 14.82
N ILE A 457 -5.48 37.49 14.40
CA ILE A 457 -5.04 38.74 13.78
C ILE A 457 -4.91 39.83 14.85
N PRO A 458 -3.70 40.33 15.16
CA PRO A 458 -3.51 41.41 16.11
C PRO A 458 -4.20 42.71 15.66
N GLY A 459 -4.56 43.56 16.62
CA GLY A 459 -5.10 44.90 16.34
C GLY A 459 -6.55 44.95 15.84
N GLN A 460 -7.27 43.81 15.83
CA GLN A 460 -8.71 43.81 15.59
C GLN A 460 -9.47 44.49 16.74
N GLY A 461 -10.54 45.24 16.41
CA GLY A 461 -11.34 45.97 17.40
C GLY A 461 -12.12 45.07 18.37
N ALA A 462 -12.36 43.81 18.00
CA ALA A 462 -12.90 42.78 18.87
C ALA A 462 -12.16 41.47 18.58
N PRO A 463 -11.62 40.78 19.61
CA PRO A 463 -10.90 39.53 19.40
C PRO A 463 -11.87 38.41 19.03
N GLU A 464 -11.43 37.51 18.15
CA GLU A 464 -12.18 36.32 17.74
C GLU A 464 -12.01 35.18 18.75
N HIS A 465 -13.12 34.59 19.19
CA HIS A 465 -13.15 33.53 20.20
C HIS A 465 -13.30 32.15 19.54
N ALA A 466 -12.70 31.11 20.11
CA ALA A 466 -12.99 29.72 19.73
C ALA A 466 -14.00 29.14 20.73
N LEU A 467 -15.23 28.87 20.26
CA LEU A 467 -16.38 28.54 21.11
C LEU A 467 -16.63 27.04 21.24
N GLU A 468 -17.30 26.66 22.32
CA GLU A 468 -17.85 25.32 22.56
C GLU A 468 -19.36 25.38 22.65
N LEU A 469 -20.05 24.42 22.05
CA LEU A 469 -21.49 24.27 22.20
C LEU A 469 -21.82 22.97 22.95
N GLU A 470 -22.48 23.12 24.08
CA GLU A 470 -22.87 21.99 24.93
C GLU A 470 -23.84 21.06 24.22
N ASP A 471 -24.80 21.60 23.46
CA ASP A 471 -25.76 20.83 22.67
C ASP A 471 -25.09 19.96 21.58
N LEU A 472 -23.93 20.37 21.07
CA LEU A 472 -23.15 19.61 20.09
C LEU A 472 -22.14 18.66 20.76
N GLY A 473 -21.83 18.88 22.04
CA GLY A 473 -20.77 18.17 22.75
C GLY A 473 -19.39 18.34 22.11
N GLN A 474 -19.16 19.44 21.38
CA GLN A 474 -17.98 19.70 20.54
C GLN A 474 -17.64 21.19 20.51
N GLY A 475 -16.41 21.49 20.06
CA GLY A 475 -16.04 22.83 19.60
C GLY A 475 -16.88 23.24 18.39
N LEU A 476 -17.32 24.51 18.36
CA LEU A 476 -18.16 25.04 17.30
C LEU A 476 -17.49 24.89 15.93
N PHE A 477 -16.17 25.14 15.86
CA PHE A 477 -15.40 24.96 14.64
C PHE A 477 -15.30 23.50 14.24
N THR A 478 -14.89 22.62 15.16
CA THR A 478 -14.74 21.19 14.86
C THR A 478 -16.05 20.55 14.39
N SER A 479 -17.18 20.89 15.00
CA SER A 479 -18.49 20.35 14.58
C SER A 479 -18.79 20.72 13.12
N PHE A 480 -18.71 22.00 12.76
CA PHE A 480 -18.98 22.43 11.39
C PHE A 480 -17.88 21.98 10.41
N LEU A 481 -16.62 21.87 10.84
CA LEU A 481 -15.57 21.28 10.00
C LEU A 481 -15.91 19.84 9.64
N LEU A 482 -16.29 19.03 10.62
CA LEU A 482 -16.67 17.63 10.41
C LEU A 482 -17.94 17.48 9.58
N ASP A 483 -18.91 18.38 9.71
CA ASP A 483 -20.12 18.37 8.89
C ASP A 483 -19.86 18.83 7.45
N GLY A 484 -19.04 19.86 7.28
CA GLY A 484 -18.58 20.35 5.98
C GLY A 484 -17.85 19.25 5.20
N LEU A 485 -16.86 18.61 5.84
CA LEU A 485 -16.15 17.45 5.30
C LEU A 485 -17.04 16.18 5.24
N GLY A 486 -18.14 16.15 5.98
CA GLY A 486 -19.20 15.14 5.84
C GLY A 486 -20.03 15.28 4.56
N GLY A 487 -19.67 16.22 3.67
CA GLY A 487 -20.33 16.46 2.39
C GLY A 487 -21.21 17.71 2.37
N ALA A 488 -21.44 18.36 3.52
CA ALA A 488 -22.29 19.56 3.57
C ALA A 488 -21.64 20.77 2.86
N ALA A 489 -20.31 20.81 2.79
CA ALA A 489 -19.58 21.81 2.01
C ALA A 489 -19.41 21.43 0.54
N ASN A 490 -19.60 20.16 0.15
CA ASN A 490 -19.40 19.69 -1.22
C ASN A 490 -20.57 20.12 -2.11
N THR A 491 -20.34 21.20 -2.86
CA THR A 491 -21.35 21.84 -3.71
C THR A 491 -21.26 21.40 -5.16
N ASP A 492 -20.06 21.07 -5.65
CA ASP A 492 -19.82 20.69 -7.04
C ASP A 492 -19.95 19.17 -7.30
N GLY A 493 -19.99 18.35 -6.25
CA GLY A 493 -20.13 16.90 -6.34
C GLY A 493 -18.84 16.17 -6.72
N VAL A 494 -17.69 16.84 -6.69
CA VAL A 494 -16.37 16.24 -6.91
C VAL A 494 -15.95 15.43 -5.68
N ALA A 495 -15.09 14.43 -5.86
CA ALA A 495 -14.53 13.66 -4.76
C ALA A 495 -13.59 14.55 -3.91
N GLY A 496 -14.13 15.08 -2.80
CA GLY A 496 -13.42 15.95 -1.87
C GLY A 496 -14.20 17.23 -1.55
N VAL A 497 -13.58 18.13 -0.78
CA VAL A 497 -14.07 19.50 -0.55
C VAL A 497 -12.91 20.46 -0.77
N SER A 498 -13.09 21.43 -1.64
CA SER A 498 -12.10 22.50 -1.83
C SER A 498 -12.07 23.47 -0.64
N LEU A 499 -10.95 24.19 -0.47
CA LEU A 499 -10.85 25.20 0.58
C LEU A 499 -11.88 26.33 0.41
N GLU A 500 -12.23 26.67 -0.83
CA GLU A 500 -13.24 27.69 -1.12
C GLU A 500 -14.64 27.25 -0.72
N GLU A 501 -15.01 26.01 -1.04
CA GLU A 501 -16.26 25.41 -0.60
C GLU A 501 -16.36 25.32 0.92
N LEU A 502 -15.29 24.85 1.56
CA LEU A 502 -15.23 24.78 3.01
C LEU A 502 -15.36 26.16 3.64
N ALA A 503 -14.68 27.18 3.13
CA ALA A 503 -14.80 28.56 3.62
C ALA A 503 -16.23 29.09 3.47
N ARG A 504 -16.87 28.85 2.32
CA ARG A 504 -18.27 29.24 2.04
C ARG A 504 -19.26 28.56 2.97
N TYR A 505 -18.97 27.33 3.39
CA TYR A 505 -19.78 26.60 4.36
C TYR A 505 -19.52 27.08 5.80
N LEU A 506 -18.26 27.14 6.23
CA LEU A 506 -17.90 27.41 7.62
C LEU A 506 -18.29 28.81 8.09
N GLY A 507 -17.98 29.85 7.30
CA GLY A 507 -18.17 31.25 7.70
C GLY A 507 -19.62 31.56 8.13
N PRO A 508 -20.60 31.47 7.23
CA PRO A 508 -21.99 31.80 7.56
C PRO A 508 -22.60 30.92 8.66
N ASN A 509 -22.22 29.63 8.72
CA ASN A 509 -22.77 28.70 9.71
C ASN A 509 -22.24 28.97 11.13
N ILE A 510 -20.95 29.28 11.26
CA ILE A 510 -20.33 29.60 12.54
C ILE A 510 -20.73 31.00 13.00
N GLU A 511 -20.70 32.00 12.11
CA GLU A 511 -21.10 33.38 12.43
C GLU A 511 -22.55 33.46 12.92
N ARG A 512 -23.46 32.69 12.28
CA ARG A 512 -24.87 32.61 12.70
C ARG A 512 -25.02 32.17 14.14
N ILE A 513 -24.19 31.24 14.63
CA ILE A 513 -24.29 30.77 16.02
C ILE A 513 -23.51 31.68 16.97
N SER A 514 -22.28 32.04 16.62
CA SER A 514 -21.42 32.88 17.47
C SER A 514 -22.01 34.28 17.70
N GLY A 515 -22.83 34.77 16.76
CA GLY A 515 -23.52 36.05 16.87
C GLY A 515 -24.58 36.11 17.97
N PHE A 516 -25.14 34.98 18.42
CA PHE A 516 -26.10 34.97 19.53
C PHE A 516 -25.45 35.27 20.88
N ASP A 517 -24.16 34.93 21.04
CA ASP A 517 -23.42 35.08 22.30
C ASP A 517 -22.59 36.39 22.36
N ASN A 518 -22.71 37.27 21.36
CA ASN A 518 -21.85 38.46 21.18
C ASN A 518 -20.33 38.15 21.25
N LYS A 519 -19.95 36.91 20.94
CA LYS A 519 -18.56 36.45 20.89
C LYS A 519 -18.27 36.02 19.46
N PRO A 520 -17.73 36.91 18.61
CA PRO A 520 -17.52 36.57 17.20
C PRO A 520 -16.51 35.43 17.08
N GLN A 521 -16.85 34.43 16.27
CA GLN A 521 -15.90 33.42 15.81
C GLN A 521 -15.87 33.45 14.29
N LYS A 522 -14.69 33.71 13.71
CA LYS A 522 -14.51 33.75 12.27
C LYS A 522 -13.42 32.75 11.85
N PRO A 523 -13.80 31.64 11.23
CA PRO A 523 -12.84 30.66 10.74
C PRO A 523 -11.85 31.30 9.76
N TRP A 524 -10.59 30.93 9.91
CA TRP A 524 -9.52 31.40 9.04
C TRP A 524 -8.89 30.23 8.32
N LEU A 525 -8.93 30.29 7.00
CA LEU A 525 -8.38 29.28 6.11
C LEU A 525 -7.25 29.88 5.30
N ALA A 526 -6.11 29.21 5.28
CA ALA A 526 -4.97 29.61 4.48
C ALA A 526 -4.32 28.39 3.82
N ALA A 527 -3.66 28.62 2.70
CA ALA A 527 -2.89 27.59 2.04
C ALA A 527 -1.70 28.19 1.30
N SER A 528 -0.65 27.38 1.16
CA SER A 528 0.40 27.65 0.20
C SER A 528 -0.17 27.89 -1.21
N PRO A 529 0.50 28.67 -2.06
CA PRO A 529 0.06 28.91 -3.44
C PRO A 529 -0.23 27.62 -4.23
N ALA A 530 0.63 26.60 -4.09
CA ALA A 530 0.47 25.31 -4.76
C ALA A 530 -0.70 24.45 -4.23
N ARG A 531 -1.34 24.88 -3.14
CA ARG A 531 -2.42 24.15 -2.42
C ARG A 531 -3.73 24.92 -2.34
N ARG A 532 -3.89 26.00 -3.10
CA ARG A 532 -5.19 26.70 -3.19
C ARG A 532 -6.32 25.80 -3.72
N ALA A 533 -6.00 24.90 -4.65
CA ALA A 533 -6.93 23.90 -5.19
C ALA A 533 -6.85 22.55 -4.47
N PHE A 534 -6.31 22.52 -3.23
CA PHE A 534 -6.25 21.29 -2.46
C PHE A 534 -7.66 20.83 -2.09
N LEU A 535 -7.93 19.54 -2.32
CA LEU A 535 -9.19 18.90 -1.93
C LEU A 535 -8.97 18.15 -0.62
N LEU A 536 -9.72 18.55 0.41
CA LEU A 536 -9.78 17.85 1.69
C LEU A 536 -10.62 16.56 1.54
N PRO A 537 -10.35 15.53 2.37
CA PRO A 537 -11.19 14.33 2.42
C PRO A 537 -12.65 14.72 2.65
N SER A 538 -13.56 14.07 1.92
CA SER A 538 -14.99 14.33 2.04
C SER A 538 -15.77 13.02 2.01
N ALA A 539 -16.89 12.94 2.72
CA ALA A 539 -17.84 11.86 2.50
C ALA A 539 -18.62 12.09 1.19
N GLU A 540 -18.92 11.02 0.45
CA GLU A 540 -19.83 11.10 -0.69
C GLU A 540 -21.15 11.71 -0.23
N LYS A 541 -21.58 12.74 -0.96
CA LYS A 541 -22.90 13.31 -0.78
C LYS A 541 -23.90 12.22 -1.16
N LYS A 542 -24.52 11.56 -0.18
CA LYS A 542 -25.73 10.79 -0.45
C LYS A 542 -26.69 11.77 -1.15
N PRO A 543 -27.16 11.49 -2.38
CA PRO A 543 -28.18 12.32 -2.98
C PRO A 543 -29.32 12.39 -1.98
N ALA A 544 -29.77 13.61 -1.65
CA ALA A 544 -30.97 13.76 -0.83
C ALA A 544 -32.09 12.97 -1.54
N GLU A 545 -32.60 11.93 -0.89
CA GLU A 545 -33.81 11.25 -1.33
C GLU A 545 -34.89 12.34 -1.42
N ARG A 546 -35.30 12.66 -2.65
CA ARG A 546 -36.30 13.68 -2.94
C ARG A 546 -37.70 13.15 -2.72
#